data_AF-A0A7S0U7D2-F1
#
_entry.id   AF-A0A7S0U7D2-F1
#
_cell.length_a   1.000
_cell.length_b   1.000
_cell.length_c   1.000
_cell.angle_alpha   90.00
_cell.angle_beta   90.00
_cell.angle_gamma   90.00
#
_symmetry.space_group_name_H-M   'P 1'
#
loop_
_entity.id
_entity.type
_entity.pdbx_description
1 polymer ?
#
loop_
_entity_poly.entity_id
_entity_poly.type
_entity_poly.pdbx_seq_one_letter_code
_entity_poly.pdbx_strand_id
1 'polypeptide(L)'
;EEEPLKQLREMGDEAMDDWCRGELADALVVHLKGLRGELRVQEERRRLGKGKDHSNSKYAEAEFGKLEEFHKGISAHLGLPAPRLWEGMQAEHCQREGCNTVFSPGNYDIETTAADEWRVATDAEEGRRVSDWDEEKNKTGRRVLSTEELMEHELVKKAKLRREEVVALKLYTGPMFRLYNAALRGFPAVVVEVLQGNMYPTTIHCIVSGII
;
A
#
# COMPACT_ATOMS: atom_id res chain seq x y z
N GLU A 1 33.45 -4.77 -12.27
CA GLU A 1 32.96 -6.00 -11.65
C GLU A 1 34.16 -6.74 -11.08
N GLU A 2 34.23 -6.87 -9.76
CA GLU A 2 35.26 -7.70 -9.12
C GLU A 2 34.80 -9.16 -9.17
N GLU A 3 35.60 -10.04 -9.78
CA GLU A 3 35.38 -11.48 -9.79
C GLU A 3 35.43 -12.01 -8.34
N PRO A 4 34.32 -12.53 -7.79
CA PRO A 4 34.24 -12.90 -6.37
C PRO A 4 35.21 -14.01 -5.94
N LEU A 5 35.76 -14.76 -6.91
CA LEU A 5 36.60 -15.94 -6.69
C LEU A 5 38.08 -15.70 -6.99
N LYS A 6 38.46 -14.48 -7.39
CA LYS A 6 39.85 -14.16 -7.73
C LYS A 6 40.78 -14.29 -6.51
N GLN A 7 40.29 -13.87 -5.35
CA GLN A 7 41.03 -13.92 -4.08
C GLN A 7 41.32 -15.36 -3.64
N LEU A 8 40.36 -16.28 -3.82
CA LEU A 8 40.52 -17.71 -3.56
C LEU A 8 41.58 -18.38 -4.45
N ARG A 9 41.75 -17.88 -5.68
CA ARG A 9 42.71 -18.43 -6.64
C ARG A 9 44.16 -18.02 -6.35
N GLU A 10 44.34 -16.91 -5.63
CA GLU A 10 45.63 -16.32 -5.28
C GLU A 10 46.09 -16.70 -3.86
N MET A 11 45.22 -17.34 -3.06
CA MET A 11 45.53 -17.81 -1.72
C MET A 11 46.37 -19.09 -1.72
N GLY A 12 47.41 -19.13 -0.89
CA GLY A 12 48.19 -20.34 -0.63
C GLY A 12 47.47 -21.29 0.34
N ASP A 13 47.88 -22.56 0.33
CA ASP A 13 47.19 -23.65 1.06
C ASP A 13 47.04 -23.37 2.57
N GLU A 14 48.07 -22.84 3.25
CA GLU A 14 47.97 -22.49 4.68
C GLU A 14 46.98 -21.35 4.96
N ALA A 15 46.93 -20.33 4.09
CA ALA A 15 46.01 -19.21 4.22
C ALA A 15 44.56 -19.63 3.93
N MET A 16 44.38 -20.56 2.99
CA MET A 16 43.09 -21.19 2.70
C MET A 16 42.58 -21.99 3.90
N ASP A 17 43.47 -22.72 4.54
CA ASP A 17 43.17 -23.54 5.71
C ASP A 17 42.75 -22.69 6.93
N ASP A 18 43.42 -21.57 7.17
CA ASP A 18 43.05 -20.63 8.23
C ASP A 18 41.75 -19.87 7.93
N TRP A 19 41.53 -19.48 6.67
CA TRP A 19 40.27 -18.89 6.24
C TRP A 19 39.08 -19.85 6.40
N CYS A 20 39.28 -21.13 6.07
CA CYS A 20 38.28 -22.18 6.29
C CYS A 20 37.96 -22.40 7.78
N ARG A 21 38.97 -22.30 8.66
CA ARG A 21 38.82 -22.51 10.11
C ARG A 21 38.27 -21.30 10.86
N GLY A 22 38.42 -20.09 10.33
CA GLY A 22 37.95 -18.85 10.94
C GLY A 22 36.76 -18.26 10.20
N GLU A 23 37.04 -17.39 9.21
CA GLU A 23 36.04 -16.53 8.57
C GLU A 23 34.94 -17.31 7.84
N LEU A 24 35.29 -18.36 7.09
CA LEU A 24 34.29 -19.18 6.40
C LEU A 24 33.42 -19.95 7.40
N ALA A 25 34.03 -20.50 8.46
CA ALA A 25 33.31 -21.21 9.51
C ALA A 25 32.32 -20.27 10.22
N ASP A 26 32.75 -19.05 10.56
CA ASP A 26 31.89 -18.04 11.18
C ASP A 26 30.76 -17.59 10.25
N ALA A 27 31.05 -17.36 8.98
CA ALA A 27 30.04 -17.02 7.98
C ALA A 27 29.01 -18.16 7.79
N LEU A 28 29.46 -19.42 7.76
CA LEU A 28 28.59 -20.59 7.70
C LEU A 28 27.73 -20.72 8.96
N VAL A 29 28.29 -20.47 10.14
CA VAL A 29 27.55 -20.52 11.40
C VAL A 29 26.46 -19.44 11.45
N VAL A 30 26.75 -18.22 10.98
CA VAL A 30 25.75 -17.16 10.86
C VAL A 30 24.65 -17.55 9.88
N HIS A 31 25.01 -18.07 8.71
CA HIS A 31 24.05 -18.49 7.70
C HIS A 31 23.15 -19.65 8.18
N LEU A 32 23.74 -20.68 8.80
CA LEU A 32 23.01 -21.82 9.37
C LEU A 32 22.11 -21.41 10.55
N LYS A 33 22.52 -20.42 11.36
CA LYS A 33 21.65 -19.85 12.41
C LYS A 33 20.45 -19.11 11.79
N GLY A 34 20.66 -18.40 10.68
CA GLY A 34 19.61 -17.75 9.89
C GLY A 34 18.60 -18.77 9.33
N LEU A 35 19.08 -19.77 8.60
CA LEU A 35 18.26 -20.87 8.05
C LEU A 35 17.49 -21.61 9.14
N ARG A 36 18.10 -21.83 10.31
CA ARG A 36 17.41 -22.45 11.47
C ARG A 36 16.30 -21.56 12.03
N GLY A 37 16.47 -20.23 11.99
CA GLY A 37 15.41 -19.27 12.33
C GLY A 37 14.25 -19.35 11.35
N GLU A 38 14.54 -19.35 10.04
CA GLU A 38 13.54 -19.49 8.97
C GLU A 38 12.78 -20.81 9.05
N LEU A 39 13.48 -21.91 9.35
CA LEU A 39 12.86 -23.23 9.51
C LEU A 39 11.92 -23.27 10.72
N ARG A 40 12.29 -22.63 11.85
CA ARG A 40 11.41 -22.49 13.02
C ARG A 40 10.15 -21.69 12.70
N VAL A 41 10.30 -20.60 11.96
CA VAL A 41 9.16 -19.79 11.47
C VAL A 41 8.26 -20.62 10.55
N GLN A 42 8.83 -21.45 9.66
CA GLN A 42 8.06 -22.38 8.83
C GLN A 42 7.34 -23.47 9.64
N GLU A 43 7.97 -24.03 10.66
CA GLU A 43 7.36 -25.06 11.52
C GLU A 43 6.21 -24.48 12.37
N GLU A 44 6.34 -23.24 12.86
CA GLU A 44 5.27 -22.52 13.54
C GLU A 44 4.11 -22.19 12.59
N ARG A 45 4.38 -21.74 11.36
CA ARG A 45 3.39 -21.59 10.27
C ARG A 45 2.62 -22.89 10.02
N ARG A 46 3.32 -24.04 10.04
CA ARG A 46 2.71 -25.38 9.82
C ARG A 46 1.87 -25.86 11.00
N ARG A 47 2.20 -25.43 12.22
CA ARG A 47 1.40 -25.71 13.44
C ARG A 47 0.14 -24.84 13.50
N LEU A 48 0.22 -23.58 13.07
CA LEU A 48 -0.91 -22.64 13.03
C LEU A 48 -1.89 -22.91 11.85
N GLY A 49 -1.42 -23.56 10.77
CA GLY A 49 -2.24 -23.88 9.58
C GLY A 49 -3.17 -25.10 9.67
N LYS A 50 -3.43 -25.69 10.84
CA LYS A 50 -4.35 -26.83 11.01
C LYS A 50 -5.78 -26.47 11.45
N GLY A 51 -6.14 -25.19 11.44
CA GLY A 51 -7.54 -24.74 11.54
C GLY A 51 -8.11 -24.50 10.14
N LYS A 52 -9.13 -25.28 9.75
CA LYS A 52 -9.93 -24.98 8.55
C LYS A 52 -10.75 -23.72 8.83
N ASP A 53 -10.30 -22.57 8.35
CA ASP A 53 -11.15 -21.40 8.23
C ASP A 53 -10.80 -20.61 6.96
N HIS A 54 -11.84 -20.25 6.22
CA HIS A 54 -11.79 -19.35 5.08
C HIS A 54 -11.47 -17.93 5.58
N SER A 55 -10.23 -17.68 6.02
CA SER A 55 -9.79 -16.36 6.45
C SER A 55 -9.14 -15.62 5.29
N ASN A 56 -9.73 -14.47 4.98
CA ASN A 56 -9.29 -13.50 3.99
C ASN A 56 -7.82 -13.12 4.28
N SER A 57 -6.87 -13.49 3.42
CA SER A 57 -5.41 -13.31 3.65
C SER A 57 -4.94 -11.86 3.76
N LYS A 58 -5.86 -10.89 3.61
CA LYS A 58 -5.63 -9.45 3.66
C LYS A 58 -5.07 -8.93 5.01
N TYR A 59 -5.07 -9.76 6.06
CA TYR A 59 -4.69 -9.37 7.42
C TYR A 59 -3.52 -10.19 8.01
N ALA A 60 -2.87 -11.06 7.23
CA ALA A 60 -1.83 -11.95 7.77
C ALA A 60 -0.51 -11.24 8.12
N GLU A 61 -0.28 -10.04 7.58
CA GLU A 61 0.94 -9.24 7.78
C GLU A 61 0.57 -7.77 8.01
N ALA A 62 0.00 -7.45 9.18
CA ALA A 62 -0.19 -6.07 9.61
C ALA A 62 0.67 -5.83 10.85
N GLU A 63 1.67 -4.95 10.75
CA GLU A 63 2.31 -4.37 11.92
C GLU A 63 1.38 -3.29 12.46
N PHE A 64 0.83 -3.51 13.64
CA PHE A 64 -0.02 -2.52 14.31
C PHE A 64 0.86 -1.45 14.93
N GLY A 65 0.46 -0.18 14.76
CA GLY A 65 1.12 0.93 15.41
C GLY A 65 1.05 0.83 16.93
N LYS A 66 2.03 1.42 17.62
CA LYS A 66 2.09 1.41 19.09
C LYS A 66 1.02 2.34 19.68
N LEU A 67 0.68 2.16 20.96
CA LEU A 67 -0.30 3.00 21.65
C LEU A 67 0.09 4.50 21.65
N GLU A 68 1.40 4.78 21.66
CA GLU A 68 1.91 6.14 21.55
C GLU A 68 1.64 6.76 20.17
N GLU A 69 1.66 5.97 19.10
CA GLU A 69 1.33 6.43 17.75
C GLU A 69 -0.17 6.72 17.63
N PHE A 70 -1.00 5.91 18.28
CA PHE A 70 -2.43 6.17 18.41
C PHE A 70 -2.70 7.52 19.11
N HIS A 71 -2.00 7.83 20.20
CA HIS A 71 -2.17 9.10 20.92
C HIS A 71 -1.63 10.32 20.17
N LYS A 72 -0.55 10.17 19.39
CA LYS A 72 0.00 11.25 18.56
C LYS A 72 -0.93 11.63 17.41
N GLY A 73 -1.82 10.73 17.02
CA GLY A 73 -2.80 10.93 15.97
C GLY A 73 -2.19 10.92 14.56
N ILE A 74 -3.06 10.92 13.56
CA ILE A 74 -2.66 10.76 12.15
C ILE A 74 -1.81 11.91 11.63
N SER A 75 -1.96 13.12 12.20
CA SER A 75 -1.15 14.29 11.86
C SER A 75 0.33 14.13 12.18
N ALA A 76 0.67 13.40 13.24
CA ALA A 76 2.07 13.15 13.58
C ALA A 76 2.73 12.14 12.64
N HIS A 77 1.92 11.30 11.99
CA HIS A 77 2.39 10.26 11.08
C HIS A 77 2.47 10.75 9.62
N LEU A 78 1.43 11.42 9.12
CA LEU A 78 1.35 11.88 7.73
C LEU A 78 1.75 13.35 7.54
N GLY A 79 1.73 14.14 8.61
CA GLY A 79 1.77 15.60 8.56
C GLY A 79 0.37 16.23 8.56
N LEU A 80 0.37 17.56 8.53
CA LEU A 80 -0.87 18.35 8.46
C LEU A 80 -1.44 18.35 7.03
N PRO A 81 -2.77 18.37 6.87
CA PRO A 81 -3.38 18.51 5.55
C PRO A 81 -3.11 19.92 5.00
N ALA A 82 -3.19 20.06 3.67
CA ALA A 82 -3.16 21.38 3.06
C ALA A 82 -4.35 22.24 3.55
N PRO A 83 -4.17 23.56 3.75
CA PRO A 83 -5.26 24.44 4.19
C PRO A 83 -6.38 24.57 3.14
N ARG A 84 -6.01 24.43 1.85
CA ARG A 84 -6.95 24.33 0.74
C ARG A 84 -7.05 22.87 0.33
N LEU A 85 -8.08 22.20 0.85
CA LEU A 85 -8.22 20.75 0.78
C LEU A 85 -8.28 20.25 -0.67
N TRP A 86 -9.11 20.86 -1.51
CA TRP A 86 -9.29 20.44 -2.90
C TRP A 86 -7.97 20.48 -3.70
N GLU A 87 -7.25 21.60 -3.63
CA GLU A 87 -5.96 21.77 -4.32
C GLU A 87 -4.88 20.88 -3.72
N GLY A 88 -4.89 20.66 -2.40
CA GLY A 88 -3.98 19.72 -1.75
C GLY A 88 -4.19 18.28 -2.24
N MET A 89 -5.44 17.83 -2.28
CA MET A 89 -5.80 16.51 -2.80
C MET A 89 -5.43 16.39 -4.29
N GLN A 90 -5.71 17.41 -5.10
CA GLN A 90 -5.33 17.42 -6.51
C GLN A 90 -3.82 17.34 -6.71
N ALA A 91 -3.04 18.12 -5.95
CA ALA A 91 -1.58 18.09 -6.04
C ALA A 91 -1.01 16.72 -5.65
N GLU A 92 -1.55 16.10 -4.59
CA GLU A 92 -1.20 14.74 -4.17
C GLU A 92 -1.42 13.70 -5.28
N HIS A 93 -2.44 13.87 -6.12
CA HIS A 93 -2.79 12.89 -7.15
C HIS A 93 -2.30 13.21 -8.55
N CYS A 94 -1.95 14.48 -8.84
CA CYS A 94 -1.63 14.90 -10.21
C CYS A 94 -0.26 15.57 -10.36
N GLN A 95 0.43 15.90 -9.27
CA GLN A 95 1.67 16.69 -9.32
C GLN A 95 2.83 16.08 -8.53
N ARG A 96 2.54 15.33 -7.46
CA ARG A 96 3.57 14.71 -6.63
C ARG A 96 4.20 13.49 -7.32
N GLU A 97 5.39 13.12 -6.87
CA GLU A 97 6.08 11.90 -7.31
C GLU A 97 5.18 10.66 -7.15
N GLY A 98 5.37 9.68 -8.01
CA GLY A 98 4.53 8.48 -8.06
C GLY A 98 3.13 8.69 -8.67
N CYS A 99 2.69 9.92 -8.97
CA CYS A 99 1.31 10.16 -9.42
C CYS A 99 0.93 9.49 -10.75
N ASN A 100 1.89 9.35 -11.66
CA ASN A 100 1.74 8.66 -12.95
C ASN A 100 2.33 7.24 -12.95
N THR A 101 2.75 6.73 -11.79
CA THR A 101 3.28 5.37 -11.69
C THR A 101 2.11 4.39 -11.68
N VAL A 102 2.16 3.43 -12.62
CA VAL A 102 1.12 2.41 -12.78
C VAL A 102 1.13 1.46 -11.60
N PHE A 103 -0.05 1.13 -11.10
CA PHE A 103 -0.25 0.10 -10.09
C PHE A 103 -1.49 -0.73 -10.36
N SER A 104 -1.49 -1.96 -9.81
CA SER A 104 -2.67 -2.82 -9.75
C SER A 104 -3.20 -2.88 -8.32
N PRO A 105 -4.50 -2.60 -8.09
CA PRO A 105 -5.12 -2.65 -6.76
C PRO A 105 -5.35 -4.09 -6.24
N GLY A 106 -5.23 -5.10 -7.11
CA GLY A 106 -5.29 -6.53 -6.78
C GLY A 106 -6.70 -7.12 -6.60
N ASN A 107 -7.70 -6.29 -6.28
CA ASN A 107 -9.12 -6.67 -6.23
C ASN A 107 -9.94 -6.14 -7.43
N TYR A 108 -9.28 -5.43 -8.35
CA TYR A 108 -9.82 -5.04 -9.64
C TYR A 108 -8.86 -5.56 -10.70
N ASP A 109 -9.39 -6.07 -11.82
CA ASP A 109 -8.60 -6.52 -12.96
C ASP A 109 -8.28 -5.32 -13.87
N ILE A 110 -7.65 -4.29 -13.29
CA ILE A 110 -7.26 -3.06 -13.97
C ILE A 110 -5.85 -2.66 -13.56
N GLU A 111 -5.20 -1.91 -14.44
CA GLU A 111 -4.01 -1.12 -14.16
C GLU A 111 -4.39 0.37 -14.24
N THR A 112 -3.93 1.16 -13.27
CA THR A 112 -4.30 2.57 -13.17
C THR A 112 -3.17 3.38 -12.53
N THR A 113 -3.32 4.70 -12.50
CA THR A 113 -2.41 5.63 -11.83
C THR A 113 -3.18 6.50 -10.84
N ALA A 114 -2.48 7.17 -9.91
CA ALA A 114 -3.15 8.10 -9.00
C ALA A 114 -3.80 9.27 -9.74
N ALA A 115 -3.18 9.72 -10.84
CA ALA A 115 -3.69 10.78 -11.69
C ALA A 115 -4.96 10.37 -12.45
N ASP A 116 -5.01 9.14 -12.96
CA ASP A 116 -6.20 8.61 -13.65
C ASP A 116 -7.36 8.43 -12.67
N GLU A 117 -7.10 7.86 -11.49
CA GLU A 117 -8.14 7.71 -10.47
C GLU A 117 -8.67 9.04 -9.96
N TRP A 118 -7.84 10.07 -9.89
CA TRP A 118 -8.30 11.43 -9.60
C TRP A 118 -9.26 11.96 -10.68
N ARG A 119 -8.94 11.75 -11.96
CA ARG A 119 -9.82 12.14 -13.07
C ARG A 119 -11.14 11.39 -13.00
N VAL A 120 -11.12 10.07 -12.83
CA VAL A 120 -12.32 9.23 -12.64
C VAL A 120 -13.17 9.68 -11.44
N ALA A 121 -12.52 10.14 -10.36
CA ALA A 121 -13.21 10.59 -9.17
C ALA A 121 -13.87 11.96 -9.36
N THR A 122 -13.21 12.88 -10.07
CA THR A 122 -13.57 14.30 -10.12
C THR A 122 -14.30 14.73 -11.39
N ASP A 123 -14.12 14.00 -12.49
CA ASP A 123 -14.78 14.21 -13.77
C ASP A 123 -15.90 13.16 -13.98
N ALA A 124 -17.13 13.65 -14.10
CA ALA A 124 -18.31 12.80 -14.25
C ALA A 124 -18.36 12.08 -15.62
N GLU A 125 -17.82 12.67 -16.69
CA GLU A 125 -17.76 12.01 -18.00
C GLU A 125 -16.77 10.87 -17.97
N GLU A 126 -15.59 11.11 -17.40
CA GLU A 126 -14.57 10.09 -17.25
C GLU A 126 -15.03 8.96 -16.33
N GLY A 127 -15.68 9.29 -15.21
CA GLY A 127 -16.29 8.30 -14.32
C GLY A 127 -17.32 7.42 -15.04
N ARG A 128 -18.19 8.02 -15.86
CA ARG A 128 -19.16 7.25 -16.67
C ARG A 128 -18.47 6.37 -17.71
N ARG A 129 -17.42 6.87 -18.37
CA ARG A 129 -16.67 6.14 -19.39
C ARG A 129 -16.05 4.85 -18.86
N VAL A 130 -15.50 4.89 -17.65
CA VAL A 130 -14.87 3.72 -17.02
C VAL A 130 -15.83 2.84 -16.23
N SER A 131 -17.08 3.28 -16.06
CA SER A 131 -18.11 2.52 -15.35
C SER A 131 -18.67 1.44 -16.28
N ASP A 132 -18.27 0.19 -16.08
CA ASP A 132 -18.70 -1.00 -16.82
C ASP A 132 -19.78 -1.79 -16.08
N TRP A 133 -20.52 -1.11 -15.19
CA TRP A 133 -21.62 -1.70 -14.44
C TRP A 133 -22.85 -1.94 -15.32
N ASP A 134 -23.12 -3.22 -15.60
CA ASP A 134 -24.30 -3.70 -16.33
C ASP A 134 -25.21 -4.50 -15.38
N GLU A 135 -26.45 -4.04 -15.21
CA GLU A 135 -27.45 -4.68 -14.32
C GLU A 135 -27.93 -6.05 -14.83
N GLU A 136 -27.82 -6.32 -16.14
CA GLU A 136 -28.32 -7.54 -16.78
C GLU A 136 -27.25 -8.64 -16.87
N LYS A 137 -25.95 -8.30 -16.86
CA LYS A 137 -24.83 -9.22 -17.15
C LYS A 137 -23.98 -9.67 -15.95
N ASN A 138 -24.59 -9.83 -14.77
CA ASN A 138 -23.98 -10.53 -13.64
C ASN A 138 -22.62 -9.95 -13.16
N LYS A 139 -22.57 -8.62 -12.95
CA LYS A 139 -21.76 -7.89 -11.94
C LYS A 139 -20.23 -8.09 -11.93
N THR A 140 -19.54 -7.97 -13.06
CA THR A 140 -18.06 -8.04 -13.08
C THR A 140 -17.35 -6.69 -13.17
N GLY A 141 -18.09 -5.57 -13.16
CA GLY A 141 -17.57 -4.23 -13.40
C GLY A 141 -17.53 -3.29 -12.17
N ARG A 142 -16.72 -2.22 -12.26
CA ARG A 142 -16.69 -1.10 -11.32
C ARG A 142 -17.82 -0.12 -11.63
N ARG A 143 -18.72 0.10 -10.68
CA ARG A 143 -19.69 1.19 -10.75
C ARG A 143 -19.06 2.49 -10.25
N VAL A 144 -19.01 3.51 -11.10
CA VAL A 144 -18.52 4.84 -10.71
C VAL A 144 -19.66 5.85 -10.76
N LEU A 145 -20.10 6.29 -9.59
CA LEU A 145 -21.06 7.40 -9.46
C LEU A 145 -20.35 8.74 -9.53
N SER A 146 -21.01 9.75 -10.11
CA SER A 146 -20.49 11.12 -10.07
C SER A 146 -20.50 11.67 -8.65
N THR A 147 -19.65 12.66 -8.39
CA THR A 147 -19.60 13.30 -7.08
C THR A 147 -20.93 14.02 -6.80
N GLU A 148 -21.53 14.64 -7.82
CA GLU A 148 -22.81 15.32 -7.75
C GLU A 148 -23.94 14.37 -7.32
N GLU A 149 -24.03 13.18 -7.92
CA GLU A 149 -25.01 12.18 -7.54
C GLU A 149 -24.83 11.71 -6.09
N LEU A 150 -23.58 11.54 -5.64
CA LEU A 150 -23.28 11.17 -4.25
C LEU A 150 -23.62 12.29 -3.27
N MET A 151 -23.37 13.55 -3.63
CA MET A 151 -23.73 14.71 -2.80
C MET A 151 -25.24 14.81 -2.58
N GLU A 152 -26.05 14.36 -3.53
CA GLU A 152 -27.51 14.34 -3.40
C GLU A 152 -28.05 13.20 -2.51
N HIS A 153 -27.22 12.21 -2.18
CA HIS A 153 -27.62 11.06 -1.38
C HIS A 153 -27.97 11.45 0.07
N GLU A 154 -29.08 10.91 0.59
CA GLU A 154 -29.61 11.24 1.92
C GLU A 154 -28.59 11.07 3.05
N LEU A 155 -27.76 10.02 3.00
CA LEU A 155 -26.70 9.81 4.00
C LEU A 155 -25.65 10.92 3.98
N VAL A 156 -25.26 11.40 2.79
CA VAL A 156 -24.26 12.45 2.62
C VAL A 156 -24.79 13.79 3.14
N LYS A 157 -26.04 14.12 2.79
CA LYS A 157 -26.74 15.31 3.29
C LYS A 157 -26.91 15.28 4.81
N LYS A 158 -27.35 14.14 5.36
CA LYS A 158 -27.55 13.96 6.80
C LYS A 158 -26.24 14.10 7.58
N ALA A 159 -25.16 13.53 7.07
CA ALA A 159 -23.82 13.63 7.66
C ALA A 159 -23.15 15.00 7.39
N LYS A 160 -23.73 15.83 6.52
CA LYS A 160 -23.20 17.15 6.13
C LYS A 160 -21.77 17.08 5.59
N LEU A 161 -21.46 16.03 4.83
CA LEU A 161 -20.13 15.87 4.26
C LEU A 161 -19.86 16.94 3.23
N ARG A 162 -18.60 17.37 3.18
CA ARG A 162 -18.08 18.26 2.14
C ARG A 162 -17.76 17.46 0.89
N ARG A 163 -17.65 18.18 -0.23
CA ARG A 163 -17.30 17.59 -1.52
C ARG A 163 -15.96 16.85 -1.47
N GLU A 164 -14.98 17.43 -0.79
CA GLU A 164 -13.64 16.86 -0.60
C GLU A 164 -13.68 15.52 0.14
N GLU A 165 -14.50 15.41 1.18
CA GLU A 165 -14.68 14.18 1.94
C GLU A 165 -15.35 13.10 1.08
N VAL A 166 -16.38 13.46 0.31
CA VAL A 166 -17.04 12.54 -0.61
C VAL A 166 -16.07 12.04 -1.69
N VAL A 167 -15.26 12.92 -2.28
CA VAL A 167 -14.25 12.54 -3.27
C VAL A 167 -13.17 11.65 -2.64
N ALA A 168 -12.71 11.97 -1.44
CA ALA A 168 -11.72 11.17 -0.72
C ALA A 168 -12.24 9.76 -0.40
N LEU A 169 -13.49 9.65 0.04
CA LEU A 169 -14.16 8.36 0.26
C LEU A 169 -14.37 7.58 -1.04
N LYS A 170 -14.75 8.25 -2.14
CA LYS A 170 -14.87 7.64 -3.46
C LYS A 170 -13.54 7.06 -3.94
N LEU A 171 -12.44 7.80 -3.75
CA LEU A 171 -11.09 7.32 -4.05
C LEU A 171 -10.70 6.12 -3.16
N TYR A 172 -10.94 6.20 -1.85
CA TYR A 172 -10.61 5.13 -0.89
C TYR A 172 -11.41 3.84 -1.11
N THR A 173 -12.65 3.94 -1.58
CA THR A 173 -13.47 2.76 -1.89
C THR A 173 -13.20 2.22 -3.30
N GLY A 174 -12.49 2.98 -4.14
CA GLY A 174 -11.94 2.55 -5.42
C GLY A 174 -10.50 2.04 -5.31
N PRO A 175 -9.76 1.97 -6.43
CA PRO A 175 -8.39 1.44 -6.51
C PRO A 175 -7.37 2.11 -5.58
N MET A 176 -7.54 3.40 -5.26
CA MET A 176 -6.58 4.16 -4.46
C MET A 176 -6.44 3.69 -3.01
N PHE A 177 -7.37 2.86 -2.51
CA PHE A 177 -7.21 2.18 -1.21
C PHE A 177 -5.85 1.49 -1.08
N ARG A 178 -5.31 0.97 -2.19
CA ARG A 178 -4.04 0.25 -2.23
C ARG A 178 -2.87 1.15 -1.83
N LEU A 179 -2.80 2.35 -2.41
CA LEU A 179 -1.74 3.32 -2.13
C LEU A 179 -1.90 3.96 -0.75
N TYR A 180 -3.11 4.37 -0.36
CA TYR A 180 -3.33 4.97 0.96
C TYR A 180 -3.01 4.01 2.10
N ASN A 181 -3.41 2.73 1.98
CA ASN A 181 -3.06 1.74 2.99
C ASN A 181 -1.55 1.46 3.01
N ALA A 182 -0.89 1.44 1.85
CA ALA A 182 0.56 1.27 1.81
C ALA A 182 1.29 2.46 2.45
N ALA A 183 0.83 3.69 2.22
CA ALA A 183 1.39 4.89 2.84
C ALA A 183 1.27 4.82 4.38
N LEU A 184 0.15 4.33 4.91
CA LEU A 184 -0.05 4.19 6.35
C LEU A 184 0.70 3.01 6.98
N ARG A 185 0.93 1.92 6.22
CA ARG A 185 1.48 0.67 6.75
C ARG A 185 2.95 0.46 6.45
N GLY A 186 3.51 1.17 5.48
CA GLY A 186 4.81 0.84 4.91
C GLY A 186 4.85 -0.54 4.24
N PHE A 187 3.70 -1.09 3.82
CA PHE A 187 3.60 -2.44 3.26
C PHE A 187 2.44 -2.57 2.25
N PRO A 188 2.56 -3.38 1.18
CA PRO A 188 3.75 -4.14 0.78
C PRO A 188 4.82 -3.29 0.10
N ALA A 189 6.09 -3.69 0.21
CA ALA A 189 7.24 -2.93 -0.29
C ALA A 189 7.10 -2.50 -1.76
N VAL A 190 6.62 -3.40 -2.63
CA VAL A 190 6.35 -3.10 -4.04
C VAL A 190 5.37 -1.95 -4.25
N VAL A 191 4.38 -1.79 -3.36
CA VAL A 191 3.43 -0.67 -3.43
C VAL A 191 4.03 0.58 -2.80
N VAL A 192 4.84 0.44 -1.76
CA VAL A 192 5.56 1.58 -1.15
C VAL A 192 6.52 2.23 -2.14
N GLU A 193 7.19 1.42 -2.97
CA GLU A 193 8.05 1.91 -4.05
C GLU A 193 7.28 2.76 -5.07
N VAL A 194 6.03 2.38 -5.38
CA VAL A 194 5.13 3.18 -6.24
C VAL A 194 4.82 4.55 -5.65
N LEU A 195 4.74 4.68 -4.31
CA LEU A 195 4.43 5.95 -3.66
C LEU A 195 5.50 7.02 -3.91
N GLN A 196 6.76 6.62 -4.08
CA GLN A 196 7.89 7.54 -4.24
C GLN A 196 7.92 8.67 -3.19
N GLY A 197 7.52 8.37 -1.95
CA GLY A 197 7.44 9.32 -0.84
C GLY A 197 6.14 10.14 -0.75
N ASN A 198 5.17 9.93 -1.64
CA ASN A 198 3.86 10.56 -1.56
C ASN A 198 2.97 9.87 -0.50
N MET A 199 2.69 10.61 0.57
CA MET A 199 1.96 10.09 1.74
C MET A 199 0.47 10.47 1.77
N TYR A 200 -0.02 11.22 0.78
CA TYR A 200 -1.43 11.64 0.66
C TYR A 200 -2.06 12.23 1.96
N PRO A 201 -1.38 13.12 2.71
CA PRO A 201 -1.89 13.60 3.99
C PRO A 201 -3.27 14.26 3.87
N THR A 202 -3.47 15.15 2.90
CA THR A 202 -4.72 15.88 2.73
C THR A 202 -5.88 14.93 2.43
N THR A 203 -5.69 14.01 1.49
CA THR A 203 -6.73 13.04 1.15
C THR A 203 -7.03 12.09 2.31
N ILE A 204 -6.02 11.59 3.02
CA ILE A 204 -6.26 10.68 4.16
C ILE A 204 -6.95 11.41 5.32
N HIS A 205 -6.61 12.67 5.60
CA HIS A 205 -7.36 13.49 6.56
C HIS A 205 -8.83 13.65 6.14
N CYS A 206 -9.11 13.88 4.85
CA CYS A 206 -10.48 13.93 4.34
C CYS A 206 -11.22 12.58 4.46
N ILE A 207 -10.54 11.44 4.27
CA ILE A 207 -11.13 10.10 4.49
C ILE A 207 -11.54 9.94 5.95
N VAL A 208 -10.63 10.26 6.89
CA VAL A 208 -10.90 10.14 8.33
C VAL A 208 -12.05 11.06 8.74
N SER A 209 -12.04 12.31 8.30
CA SER A 209 -13.09 13.30 8.57
C SER A 209 -14.44 12.90 7.95
N GLY A 210 -14.44 12.18 6.83
CA GLY A 210 -15.68 11.73 6.19
C GLY A 210 -16.33 10.50 6.84
N ILE A 211 -15.63 9.79 7.73
CA ILE A 211 -16.11 8.58 8.42
C ILE A 211 -16.59 8.88 9.85
N ILE A 212 -15.93 9.84 10.53
CA ILE A 212 -16.15 10.19 11.94
C ILE A 212 -17.24 11.25 12.07
#